data_AF-A0A8T8CBD6-F1
#
_entry.id   AF-A0A8T8CBD6-F1
#
_cell.length_a   1.000
_cell.length_b   1.000
_cell.length_c   1.000
_cell.angle_alpha   90.00
_cell.angle_beta   90.00
_cell.angle_gamma   90.00
#
_symmetry.space_group_name_H-M   'P 1'
#
loop_
_entity.id
_entity.type
_entity.pdbx_description
1 polymer ?
#
loop_
_entity_poly.entity_id
_entity_poly.type
_entity_poly.pdbx_seq_one_letter_code
_entity_poly.pdbx_strand_id
1 'polypeptide(L)'
;MMRASEKLRAQGSVCKKIRVSIRTGQFNPDEAKYANGALVQLPYPTNDVRVMTQYVTEAVSRIFRPGFRYSKAEVLLMDICQPGEFTDDLFAVNQPLSSDRLMAALDSINGKWGRGTLRTGSVPVTPDWGMRRELMSQSYTTRLDQLWVVKAK
;
A
#
# COMPACT_ATOMS: atom_id res chain seq x y z
N MET A 1 0.49 -1.50 -0.89
CA MET A 1 1.68 -1.96 -0.15
C MET A 1 2.47 -0.82 0.50
N MET A 2 2.82 0.23 -0.24
CA MET A 2 3.69 1.33 0.21
C MET A 2 3.43 1.88 1.62
N ARG A 3 2.18 2.25 1.95
CA ARG A 3 1.84 2.77 3.29
C ARG A 3 2.03 1.74 4.40
N ALA A 4 1.79 0.46 4.13
CA ALA A 4 1.94 -0.60 5.12
C ALA A 4 3.43 -0.85 5.41
N SER A 5 4.27 -0.88 4.38
CA SER A 5 5.73 -1.01 4.53
C SER A 5 6.36 0.22 5.19
N GLU A 6 5.88 1.43 4.88
CA GLU A 6 6.32 2.68 5.53
C GLU A 6 6.05 2.64 7.04
N LYS A 7 4.88 2.14 7.45
CA LYS A 7 4.56 1.96 8.88
C LYS A 7 5.46 0.93 9.57
N LEU A 8 5.75 -0.20 8.93
CA LEU A 8 6.70 -1.19 9.47
C LEU A 8 8.08 -0.55 9.68
N ARG A 9 8.58 0.20 8.71
CA ARG A 9 9.88 0.89 8.82
C ARG A 9 9.89 1.95 9.90
N ALA A 10 8.82 2.73 10.04
CA ALA A 10 8.69 3.70 11.13
C ALA A 10 8.67 3.04 12.53
N GLN A 11 8.24 1.78 12.62
CA GLN A 11 8.25 0.98 13.85
C GLN A 11 9.57 0.21 14.05
N GLY A 12 10.50 0.26 13.09
CA GLY A 12 11.71 -0.56 13.11
C GLY A 12 11.43 -2.06 12.99
N SER A 13 10.30 -2.44 12.40
CA SER A 13 9.85 -3.84 12.31
C SER A 13 9.92 -4.39 10.89
N VAL A 14 9.95 -5.71 10.79
CA VAL A 14 9.84 -6.50 9.56
C VAL A 14 8.65 -7.45 9.67
N CYS A 15 8.18 -7.98 8.54
CA CYS A 15 7.04 -8.88 8.48
C CYS A 15 7.39 -10.12 7.66
N LYS A 16 7.01 -11.31 8.12
CA LYS A 16 7.24 -12.58 7.38
C LYS A 16 6.01 -13.07 6.62
N LYS A 17 4.80 -12.73 7.07
CA LYS A 17 3.55 -13.23 6.47
C LYS A 17 2.59 -12.11 6.15
N ILE A 18 2.00 -12.14 4.95
CA ILE A 18 1.01 -11.16 4.51
C ILE A 18 -0.26 -11.91 4.14
N ARG A 19 -1.38 -11.53 4.75
CA ARG A 19 -2.70 -11.94 4.29
C ARG A 19 -3.29 -10.84 3.42
N VAL A 20 -3.67 -11.19 2.20
CA VAL A 20 -4.34 -10.31 1.26
C VAL A 20 -5.76 -10.79 1.08
N SER A 21 -6.74 -9.89 1.17
CA SER A 21 -8.14 -10.22 0.95
C SER A 21 -8.79 -9.26 -0.04
N ILE A 22 -9.75 -9.76 -0.79
CA ILE A 22 -10.61 -8.98 -1.67
C ILE A 22 -12.07 -9.35 -1.43
N ARG A 23 -12.96 -8.38 -1.51
CA ARG A 23 -14.41 -8.60 -1.36
C ARG A 23 -15.24 -7.67 -2.23
N THR A 24 -16.41 -8.14 -2.63
CA THR A 24 -17.44 -7.37 -3.33
C THR A 24 -18.25 -6.51 -2.36
N GLY A 25 -19.10 -5.63 -2.90
CA GLY A 25 -20.06 -4.88 -2.08
C GLY A 25 -21.05 -5.80 -1.37
N GLN A 26 -21.36 -5.53 -0.10
CA GLN A 26 -22.32 -6.32 0.68
C GLN A 26 -23.75 -5.76 0.59
N PHE A 27 -23.90 -4.50 0.16
CA PHE A 27 -25.14 -3.73 0.26
C PHE A 27 -25.97 -3.71 -1.02
N ASN A 28 -25.43 -4.15 -2.17
CA ASN A 28 -26.19 -4.26 -3.41
C ASN A 28 -26.77 -5.69 -3.54
N PRO A 29 -28.09 -5.89 -3.51
CA PRO A 29 -28.71 -7.21 -3.65
C PRO A 29 -28.50 -7.83 -5.03
N ASP A 30 -28.38 -6.99 -6.06
CA ASP A 30 -28.35 -7.40 -7.48
C ASP A 30 -26.95 -7.81 -7.96
N GLU A 31 -25.93 -7.71 -7.09
CA GLU A 31 -24.55 -8.05 -7.41
C GLU A 31 -24.12 -9.39 -6.81
N ALA A 32 -23.38 -10.17 -7.61
CA ALA A 32 -22.80 -11.42 -7.16
C ALA A 32 -21.82 -11.18 -6.00
N LYS A 33 -22.02 -11.89 -4.89
CA LYS A 33 -21.21 -11.75 -3.68
C LYS A 33 -19.99 -12.66 -3.76
N TYR A 34 -18.82 -12.08 -3.54
CA TYR A 34 -17.58 -12.82 -3.48
C TYR A 34 -16.63 -12.19 -2.46
N ALA A 35 -16.04 -13.03 -1.62
CA ALA A 35 -14.98 -12.66 -0.71
C ALA A 35 -13.97 -13.79 -0.65
N ASN A 36 -12.69 -13.45 -0.74
CA ASN A 36 -11.61 -14.43 -0.66
C ASN A 36 -10.35 -13.76 -0.13
N GLY A 37 -9.45 -14.55 0.44
CA GLY A 37 -8.13 -14.08 0.83
C GLY A 37 -7.08 -15.17 0.71
N ALA A 38 -5.85 -14.75 0.44
CA ALA A 38 -4.69 -15.59 0.37
C ALA A 38 -3.70 -15.22 1.48
N LEU A 39 -3.10 -16.24 2.09
CA LEU A 39 -1.96 -16.08 2.97
C LEU A 39 -0.68 -16.29 2.16
N VAL A 40 0.25 -15.36 2.28
CA VAL A 40 1.54 -15.39 1.58
C VAL A 40 2.65 -15.35 2.60
N GLN A 41 3.63 -16.23 2.42
CA GLN A 41 4.85 -16.23 3.20
C GLN A 41 5.97 -15.63 2.36
N LEU A 42 6.65 -14.62 2.92
CA LEU A 42 7.78 -13.96 2.29
C LEU A 42 9.04 -14.82 2.42
N PRO A 43 10.00 -14.69 1.49
CA PRO A 43 11.23 -15.49 1.50
C PRO A 43 12.02 -15.27 2.78
N TYR A 44 12.01 -14.04 3.30
CA TYR A 44 12.58 -13.61 4.58
C TYR A 44 11.70 -12.52 5.20
N PRO A 45 11.80 -12.28 6.52
CA PRO A 45 11.17 -11.13 7.14
C PRO A 45 11.67 -9.86 6.46
N THR A 46 10.77 -9.06 5.87
CA THR A 46 11.16 -7.90 5.07
C THR A 46 10.22 -6.73 5.29
N ASN A 47 10.77 -5.54 5.08
CA ASN A 47 10.05 -4.28 4.96
C ASN A 47 10.29 -3.60 3.59
N ASP A 48 10.90 -4.31 2.64
CA ASP A 48 11.12 -3.83 1.27
C ASP A 48 9.80 -3.83 0.50
N VAL A 49 9.37 -2.63 0.10
CA VAL A 49 8.12 -2.45 -0.65
C VAL A 49 8.10 -3.24 -1.96
N ARG A 50 9.24 -3.45 -2.62
CA ARG A 50 9.34 -4.15 -3.91
C ARG A 50 9.03 -5.63 -3.76
N VAL A 51 9.71 -6.29 -2.82
CA VAL A 51 9.49 -7.71 -2.52
C VAL A 51 8.06 -7.91 -2.05
N MET A 52 7.60 -7.12 -1.07
CA MET A 52 6.24 -7.25 -0.57
C MET A 52 5.18 -7.02 -1.65
N THR A 53 5.38 -6.05 -2.55
CA THR A 53 4.43 -5.78 -3.66
C THR A 53 4.38 -6.96 -4.62
N GLN A 54 5.53 -7.53 -5.00
CA GLN A 54 5.59 -8.67 -5.93
C GLN A 54 4.77 -9.86 -5.40
N TYR A 55 5.03 -10.29 -4.17
CA TYR A 55 4.34 -11.42 -3.53
C TYR A 55 2.85 -11.15 -3.33
N VAL A 56 2.47 -9.92 -2.96
CA VAL A 56 1.06 -9.53 -2.81
C VAL A 56 0.34 -9.52 -4.15
N THR A 57 0.94 -8.98 -5.21
CA THR A 57 0.32 -8.94 -6.55
C THR A 57 0.11 -10.35 -7.10
N GLU A 58 1.08 -11.24 -6.92
CA GLU A 58 0.93 -12.65 -7.29
C GLU A 58 -0.17 -13.36 -6.49
N ALA A 59 -0.32 -13.05 -5.21
CA ALA A 59 -1.38 -13.62 -4.40
C ALA A 59 -2.77 -13.11 -4.81
N VAL A 60 -2.88 -11.83 -5.16
CA VAL A 60 -4.12 -11.24 -5.67
C VAL A 60 -4.53 -11.91 -6.98
N SER A 61 -3.60 -12.20 -7.90
CA SER A 61 -3.96 -12.84 -9.16
C SER A 61 -4.55 -14.24 -9.00
N ARG A 62 -4.26 -14.94 -7.88
CA ARG A 62 -4.84 -16.25 -7.55
C ARG A 62 -6.24 -16.17 -6.98
N ILE A 63 -6.58 -15.09 -6.28
CA ILE A 63 -7.91 -14.91 -5.64
C ILE A 63 -8.84 -14.03 -6.47
N PHE A 64 -8.32 -13.27 -7.43
CA PHE A 64 -9.09 -12.43 -8.32
C PHE A 64 -9.90 -13.29 -9.31
N ARG A 65 -11.17 -12.94 -9.49
CA ARG A 65 -12.09 -13.56 -10.43
C ARG A 65 -12.68 -12.47 -11.33
N PRO A 66 -12.51 -12.57 -12.65
CA PRO A 66 -13.18 -11.69 -13.60
C PRO A 66 -14.70 -11.72 -13.41
N GLY A 67 -15.38 -10.62 -13.73
CA GLY A 67 -16.84 -10.50 -13.65
C GLY A 67 -17.40 -10.06 -12.29
N PHE A 68 -16.58 -9.99 -11.24
CA PHE A 68 -16.98 -9.46 -9.94
C PHE A 68 -16.62 -7.98 -9.76
N ARG A 69 -17.53 -7.21 -9.15
CA ARG A 69 -17.30 -5.82 -8.75
C ARG A 69 -16.72 -5.77 -7.35
N TYR A 70 -15.39 -5.77 -7.26
CA TYR A 70 -14.69 -5.66 -6.00
C TYR A 70 -14.85 -4.26 -5.40
N SER A 71 -15.23 -4.19 -4.12
CA SER A 71 -15.43 -2.94 -3.39
C SER A 71 -14.31 -2.65 -2.39
N LYS A 72 -13.61 -3.69 -1.93
CA LYS A 72 -12.53 -3.54 -0.94
C LYS A 72 -11.42 -4.56 -1.15
N ALA A 73 -10.20 -4.09 -0.94
CA ALA A 73 -9.00 -4.91 -0.78
C ALA A 73 -8.36 -4.60 0.57
N GLU A 74 -7.84 -5.62 1.25
CA GLU A 74 -7.16 -5.47 2.53
C GLU A 74 -5.80 -6.18 2.47
N VAL A 75 -4.82 -5.60 3.17
CA VAL A 75 -3.51 -6.18 3.37
C VAL A 75 -3.27 -6.20 4.86
N LEU A 76 -3.17 -7.40 5.43
CA LEU A 76 -2.88 -7.64 6.82
C LEU A 76 -1.45 -8.16 6.93
N LEU A 77 -0.61 -7.40 7.61
CA LEU A 77 0.75 -7.80 7.96
C LEU A 77 0.69 -8.66 9.21
N MET A 78 1.38 -9.79 9.19
CA MET A 78 1.39 -10.78 10.26
C MET A 78 2.81 -11.26 10.49
N ASP A 79 3.04 -11.88 11.64
CA ASP A 79 4.37 -12.38 11.99
C ASP A 79 5.39 -11.22 11.93
N ILE A 80 5.06 -10.16 12.67
CA ILE A 80 5.85 -8.93 12.77
C ILE A 80 6.87 -9.14 13.88
N CYS A 81 8.13 -8.90 13.57
CA CYS A 81 9.24 -8.99 14.52
C CYS A 81 10.22 -7.85 14.29
N GLN A 82 11.13 -7.64 15.24
CA GLN A 82 12.27 -6.75 15.04
C GLN A 82 13.38 -7.47 14.24
N PRO A 83 14.21 -6.72 13.50
CA PRO A 83 15.43 -7.26 12.92
C PRO A 83 16.28 -7.96 14.00
N GLY A 84 16.62 -9.23 13.77
CA GLY A 84 17.43 -10.04 14.70
C GLY A 84 16.65 -10.83 15.76
N GLU A 85 15.34 -10.66 15.88
CA GLU A 85 14.50 -11.49 16.79
C GLU A 85 14.09 -12.84 16.20
N PHE A 86 14.41 -13.09 14.92
CA PHE A 86 14.13 -14.36 14.26
C PHE A 86 15.42 -15.18 14.14
N THR A 87 15.30 -16.48 14.35
CA THR A 87 16.40 -17.41 14.10
C THR A 87 16.57 -17.60 12.60
N ASP A 88 17.72 -17.20 12.09
CA ASP A 88 18.11 -17.49 10.72
C ASP A 88 18.43 -18.97 10.53
N ASP A 89 18.13 -19.47 9.33
CA ASP A 89 18.74 -20.69 8.84
C ASP A 89 20.14 -20.35 8.29
N LEU A 90 21.10 -21.28 8.40
CA LEU A 90 22.46 -21.10 7.89
C LEU A 90 22.48 -20.75 6.40
N PHE A 91 21.45 -21.18 5.67
CA PHE A 91 21.25 -20.92 4.24
C PHE A 91 20.06 -19.99 3.93
N ALA A 92 19.47 -19.35 4.95
CA ALA A 92 18.39 -18.40 4.74
C ALA A 92 18.90 -17.20 3.92
N VAL A 93 18.18 -16.87 2.85
CA VAL A 93 18.39 -15.61 2.15
C VAL A 93 17.88 -14.49 3.05
N ASN A 94 18.74 -13.53 3.36
CA ASN A 94 18.39 -12.36 4.15
C ASN A 94 18.15 -11.12 3.29
N GLN A 95 17.49 -10.12 3.87
CA GLN A 95 17.33 -8.82 3.21
C GLN A 95 18.72 -8.20 2.98
N PRO A 96 19.06 -7.84 1.73
CA PRO A 96 20.35 -7.20 1.45
C PRO A 96 20.45 -5.83 2.12
N LEU A 97 21.63 -5.48 2.65
CA LEU A 97 21.89 -4.14 3.21
C LEU A 97 21.63 -2.99 2.22
N SER A 98 21.78 -3.25 0.92
CA SER A 98 21.45 -2.29 -0.14
C SER A 98 19.95 -1.99 -0.20
N SER A 99 19.09 -2.94 0.17
CA SER A 99 17.65 -2.77 0.29
C SER A 99 17.30 -1.76 1.38
N ASP A 100 17.93 -1.86 2.55
CA ASP A 100 17.68 -0.96 3.68
C ASP A 100 18.03 0.49 3.33
N ARG A 101 19.21 0.68 2.71
CA ARG A 101 19.65 2.00 2.22
C ARG A 101 18.68 2.57 1.20
N LEU A 102 18.17 1.74 0.28
CA LEU A 102 17.20 2.16 -0.71
C LEU A 102 15.86 2.55 -0.08
N MET A 103 15.35 1.74 0.86
CA MET A 103 14.09 2.04 1.55
C MET A 103 14.20 3.33 2.38
N ALA A 104 15.34 3.54 3.05
CA ALA A 104 15.61 4.78 3.78
C ALA A 104 15.68 6.00 2.84
N ALA A 105 16.32 5.89 1.68
CA ALA A 105 16.35 6.95 0.68
C ALA A 105 14.95 7.26 0.14
N LEU A 106 14.16 6.23 -0.15
CA LEU A 106 12.79 6.34 -0.61
C LEU A 106 11.90 7.06 0.41
N ASP A 107 11.99 6.69 1.69
CA ASP A 107 11.23 7.32 2.76
C ASP A 107 11.69 8.78 3.00
N SER A 108 13.00 9.04 2.95
CA SER A 108 13.55 10.41 3.08
C SER A 108 13.02 11.35 1.99
N ILE A 109 13.00 10.89 0.74
CA ILE A 109 12.49 11.68 -0.39
C ILE A 109 10.99 11.91 -0.23
N ASN A 110 10.22 10.89 0.14
CA ASN A 110 8.79 11.04 0.39
C ASN A 110 8.48 11.94 1.60
N GLY A 111 9.32 11.94 2.62
CA GLY A 111 9.20 12.84 3.77
C GLY A 111 9.45 14.30 3.39
N LYS A 112 10.44 14.56 2.52
CA LYS A 112 10.81 15.91 2.08
C LYS A 112 9.85 16.51 1.05
N TRP A 113 9.46 15.72 0.06
CA TRP A 113 8.72 16.22 -1.12
C TRP A 113 7.22 15.89 -1.09
N GLY A 114 6.77 15.20 -0.04
CA GLY A 114 5.39 14.84 0.15
C GLY A 114 5.11 13.38 -0.17
N ARG A 115 4.01 12.89 0.42
CA ARG A 115 3.65 11.47 0.40
C ARG A 115 3.36 10.99 -1.03
N GLY A 116 4.00 9.90 -1.42
CA GLY A 116 3.83 9.28 -2.73
C GLY A 116 4.58 9.99 -3.86
N THR A 117 5.55 10.85 -3.55
CA THR A 117 6.48 11.43 -4.54
C THR A 117 7.19 10.31 -5.29
N LEU A 118 7.91 9.45 -4.57
CA LEU A 118 8.37 8.17 -5.05
C LEU A 118 7.31 7.11 -4.76
N ARG A 119 7.16 6.19 -5.69
CA ARG A 119 6.23 5.06 -5.63
C ARG A 119 6.79 3.89 -6.45
N THR A 120 6.32 2.68 -6.16
CA THR A 120 6.62 1.53 -7.01
C THR A 120 6.06 1.79 -8.41
N GLY A 121 6.80 1.43 -9.46
CA GLY A 121 6.39 1.67 -10.86
C GLY A 121 5.05 1.01 -11.26
N SER A 122 4.58 0.03 -10.49
CA SER A 122 3.25 -0.57 -10.66
C SER A 122 2.09 0.35 -10.26
N VAL A 123 2.36 1.46 -9.57
CA VAL A 123 1.33 2.42 -9.15
C VAL A 123 1.35 3.63 -10.08
N PRO A 124 0.25 3.93 -10.79
CA PRO A 124 0.17 5.10 -11.66
C PRO A 124 0.31 6.41 -10.88
N VAL A 125 0.75 7.47 -11.57
CA VAL A 125 0.91 8.80 -10.97
C VAL A 125 -0.42 9.35 -10.47
N THR A 126 -1.46 9.18 -11.28
CA THR A 126 -2.86 9.57 -11.03
C THR A 126 -3.74 8.32 -11.08
N PRO A 127 -3.95 7.64 -9.94
CA PRO A 127 -4.81 6.47 -9.89
C PRO A 127 -6.30 6.84 -9.97
N ASP A 128 -7.05 6.13 -10.81
CA ASP A 128 -8.51 6.32 -10.95
C ASP A 128 -9.29 5.89 -9.70
N TRP A 129 -8.67 5.08 -8.83
CA TRP A 129 -9.20 4.66 -7.53
C TRP A 129 -8.85 5.64 -6.39
N GLY A 130 -8.45 6.87 -6.74
CA GLY A 130 -8.31 7.96 -5.78
C GLY A 130 -9.64 8.36 -5.14
N MET A 131 -9.58 9.11 -4.04
CA MET A 131 -10.76 9.69 -3.43
C MET A 131 -11.41 10.67 -4.44
N ARG A 132 -12.66 10.41 -4.84
CA ARG A 132 -13.45 11.35 -5.64
C ARG A 132 -13.84 12.55 -4.80
N ARG A 133 -13.39 13.73 -5.22
CA ARG A 133 -13.55 15.01 -4.50
C ARG A 133 -14.30 16.07 -5.31
N GLU A 134 -14.99 15.66 -6.37
CA GLU A 134 -15.69 16.54 -7.31
C GLU A 134 -16.80 17.37 -6.66
N LEU A 135 -17.38 16.87 -5.57
CA LEU A 135 -18.42 17.56 -4.80
C LEU A 135 -17.86 18.27 -3.55
N MET A 136 -16.55 18.46 -3.44
CA MET A 136 -15.99 19.26 -2.35
C MET A 136 -16.33 20.73 -2.53
N SER A 137 -16.79 21.36 -1.46
CA SER A 137 -16.87 22.82 -1.39
C SER A 137 -15.47 23.43 -1.57
N GLN A 138 -15.43 24.63 -2.12
CA GLN A 138 -14.18 25.37 -2.28
C GLN A 138 -13.56 25.65 -0.91
N SER A 139 -12.24 25.52 -0.82
CA SER A 139 -11.44 25.69 0.38
C SER A 139 -11.08 27.16 0.59
N TYR A 140 -12.10 28.00 0.76
CA TYR A 140 -11.97 29.47 0.83
C TYR A 140 -10.95 29.97 1.86
N THR A 141 -10.73 29.23 2.95
CA THR A 141 -9.84 29.66 4.05
C THR A 141 -8.42 29.12 3.94
N THR A 142 -8.17 28.11 3.09
CA THR A 142 -6.88 27.40 3.04
C THR A 142 -6.23 27.42 1.66
N ARG A 143 -6.95 27.87 0.63
CA ARG A 143 -6.46 27.94 -0.75
C ARG A 143 -6.79 29.28 -1.39
N LEU A 144 -5.75 30.08 -1.63
CA LEU A 144 -5.88 31.41 -2.24
C LEU A 144 -6.50 31.34 -3.63
N ASP A 145 -6.21 30.29 -4.39
CA ASP A 145 -6.75 30.08 -5.74
C ASP A 145 -8.23 29.66 -5.76
N GLN A 146 -8.81 29.38 -4.58
CA GLN A 146 -10.22 29.03 -4.41
C GLN A 146 -11.03 30.16 -3.77
N LEU A 147 -10.42 31.34 -3.54
CA LEU A 147 -11.10 32.54 -3.08
C LEU A 147 -12.08 33.07 -4.13
N TRP A 148 -13.11 33.78 -3.67
CA TRP A 148 -14.00 34.49 -4.58
C TRP A 148 -13.28 35.64 -5.27
N VAL A 149 -13.37 35.68 -6.60
CA VAL A 149 -12.84 36.77 -7.42
C VAL A 149 -13.96 37.77 -7.66
N VAL A 150 -13.83 38.97 -7.08
CA VAL A 150 -14.73 40.09 -7.34
C VAL A 150 -14.03 41.05 -8.31
N LYS A 151 -14.70 41.42 -9.39
CA LYS A 151 -14.19 42.43 -10.35
C LYS A 151 -14.70 43.81 -9.94
N ALA A 152 -13.80 44.78 -9.85
CA ALA A 152 -14.16 46.18 -9.68
C ALA A 152 -14.62 46.79 -11.02
N LYS A 153 -15.48 47.82 -10.93
CA LYS A 153 -15.93 48.64 -12.07
C LYS A 153 -14.91 49.69 -12.45
#